data_AF-A0A9N8H468-F1
#
_entry.id   AF-A0A9N8H468-F1
#
_cell.length_a   1.000
_cell.length_b   1.000
_cell.length_c   1.000
_cell.angle_alpha   90.00
_cell.angle_beta   90.00
_cell.angle_gamma   90.00
#
_symmetry.space_group_name_H-M   'P 1'
#
loop_
_entity.id
_entity.type
_entity.pdbx_description
1 polymer ?
#
loop_
_entity_poly.entity_id
_entity_poly.type
_entity_poly.pdbx_seq_one_letter_code
_entity_poly.pdbx_strand_id
1 'polypeptide(L)'
;MNVASINQLNNEAIALLERGDSPTAVAILKRALATLLEAENEGRVVEDATSSSVVQSVPIACIDAIIYGSTTSDDDLLDMYPRAFTLVTYQDGVGSFHQTILVILYNLALSFDAMALAAASRESSETNTKSTAAWHKNAIKLYETALQVACDRGRAEVNAMSCVLLAATNNLGRLQAQRLCFTDTKDCLRSVIKLYESTSDDTRRRNVEDFELLFNSLAPFLCVKDNLLPVAPAA
;
A
#
# COMPACT_ATOMS: atom_id res chain seq x y z
N MET A 1 -7.29 1.83 -23.46
CA MET A 1 -6.22 2.25 -22.52
C MET A 1 -4.95 1.46 -22.82
N ASN A 2 -3.79 2.09 -22.99
CA ASN A 2 -2.53 1.35 -23.11
C ASN A 2 -2.04 0.94 -21.71
N VAL A 3 -2.61 -0.12 -21.15
CA VAL A 3 -2.22 -0.66 -19.83
C VAL A 3 -0.72 -0.98 -19.79
N ALA A 4 -0.12 -1.33 -20.93
CA ALA A 4 1.31 -1.58 -21.02
C ALA A 4 2.14 -0.32 -20.71
N SER A 5 1.68 0.89 -21.08
CA SER A 5 2.40 2.11 -20.72
C SER A 5 2.30 2.44 -19.23
N ILE A 6 1.13 2.21 -18.61
CA ILE A 6 0.97 2.43 -17.15
C ILE A 6 1.78 1.41 -16.35
N ASN A 7 1.79 0.15 -16.78
CA ASN A 7 2.60 -0.88 -16.15
C ASN A 7 4.10 -0.61 -16.30
N GLN A 8 4.54 -0.14 -17.47
CA GLN A 8 5.92 0.30 -17.68
C GLN A 8 6.31 1.42 -16.72
N LEU A 9 5.45 2.43 -16.56
CA LEU A 9 5.69 3.52 -15.61
C LEU A 9 5.74 3.02 -14.17
N ASN A 10 4.86 2.10 -13.78
CA ASN A 10 4.88 1.50 -12.45
C ASN A 10 6.19 0.75 -12.20
N ASN A 11 6.62 -0.09 -13.13
CA ASN A 11 7.85 -0.87 -13.01
C ASN A 11 9.10 0.03 -12.99
N GLU A 12 9.11 1.10 -13.78
CA GLU A 12 10.17 2.13 -13.74
C GLU A 12 10.24 2.80 -12.36
N ALA A 13 9.10 3.16 -11.78
CA ALA A 13 9.05 3.74 -10.45
C ALA A 13 9.53 2.77 -9.36
N ILE A 14 9.21 1.48 -9.45
CA ILE A 14 9.69 0.46 -8.50
C ILE A 14 11.21 0.33 -8.58
N ALA A 15 11.78 0.27 -9.79
CA ALA A 15 13.23 0.21 -9.97
C ALA A 15 13.94 1.47 -9.43
N LEU A 16 13.28 2.62 -9.40
CA LEU A 16 13.79 3.84 -8.76
C LEU A 16 13.72 3.76 -7.23
N LEU A 17 12.62 3.22 -6.68
CA LEU A 17 12.48 2.99 -5.24
C LEU A 17 13.55 2.04 -4.72
N GLU A 18 13.83 0.95 -5.43
CA GLU A 18 14.91 0.00 -5.10
C GLU A 18 16.30 0.67 -5.03
N ARG A 19 16.50 1.76 -5.79
CA ARG A 19 17.75 2.54 -5.79
C ARG A 19 17.75 3.70 -4.80
N GLY A 20 16.66 3.87 -4.03
CA GLY A 20 16.48 4.97 -3.09
C GLY A 20 16.09 6.31 -3.74
N ASP A 21 15.77 6.35 -5.04
CA ASP A 21 15.33 7.57 -5.73
C ASP A 21 13.81 7.75 -5.65
N SER A 22 13.33 7.93 -4.42
CA SER A 22 11.90 8.14 -4.12
C SER A 22 11.30 9.41 -4.77
N PRO A 23 12.00 10.56 -4.84
CA PRO A 23 11.47 11.75 -5.49
C PRO A 23 11.14 11.52 -6.98
N THR A 24 12.03 10.85 -7.72
CA THR A 24 11.79 10.53 -9.13
C THR A 24 10.68 9.49 -9.26
N ALA A 25 10.63 8.47 -8.39
CA ALA A 25 9.55 7.50 -8.35
C ALA A 25 8.16 8.17 -8.16
N VAL A 26 8.05 9.14 -7.25
CA VAL A 26 6.81 9.93 -7.04
C VAL A 26 6.39 10.65 -8.32
N ALA A 27 7.33 11.25 -9.05
CA ALA A 27 7.02 11.96 -10.29
C ALA A 27 6.46 11.00 -11.36
N ILE A 28 7.06 9.81 -11.50
CA ILE A 28 6.63 8.79 -12.46
C ILE A 28 5.26 8.22 -12.08
N LEU A 29 5.02 7.91 -10.81
CA LEU A 29 3.75 7.38 -10.34
C LEU A 29 2.61 8.40 -10.47
N LYS A 30 2.88 9.69 -10.22
CA LYS A 30 1.91 10.76 -10.50
C LYS A 30 1.57 10.85 -12.00
N ARG A 31 2.56 10.69 -12.88
CA ARG A 31 2.34 10.63 -14.33
C ARG A 31 1.48 9.43 -14.70
N ALA A 32 1.79 8.25 -14.15
CA ALA A 32 1.00 7.03 -14.37
C ALA A 32 -0.47 7.21 -13.94
N LEU A 33 -0.69 7.79 -12.75
CA LEU A 33 -2.02 8.07 -12.24
C LEU A 33 -2.78 9.08 -13.11
N ALA A 34 -2.13 10.16 -13.55
CA ALA A 34 -2.76 11.14 -14.44
C ALA A 34 -3.18 10.50 -15.77
N THR A 35 -2.30 9.71 -16.40
CA THR A 35 -2.60 9.00 -17.64
C THR A 35 -3.75 8.00 -17.47
N LEU A 36 -3.83 7.31 -16.32
CA LEU A 36 -4.91 6.38 -16.01
C LEU A 36 -6.26 7.11 -15.89
N LEU A 37 -6.31 8.22 -15.15
CA LEU A 37 -7.53 9.01 -14.95
C LEU A 37 -7.97 9.72 -16.24
N GLU A 38 -7.05 10.19 -17.07
CA GLU A 38 -7.38 10.73 -18.40
C GLU A 38 -8.02 9.66 -19.28
N ALA A 39 -7.46 8.45 -19.30
CA ALA A 39 -8.02 7.35 -20.07
C ALA A 39 -9.43 6.94 -19.60
N GLU A 40 -9.71 7.01 -18.31
CA GLU A 40 -11.05 6.79 -17.74
C GLU A 40 -12.03 7.87 -18.20
N ASN A 41 -11.66 9.15 -18.05
CA ASN A 41 -12.50 10.29 -18.43
C ASN A 41 -12.83 10.31 -19.92
N GLU A 42 -11.93 9.83 -20.77
CA GLU A 42 -12.15 9.71 -22.22
C GLU A 42 -12.98 8.48 -22.60
N GLY A 43 -13.47 7.68 -21.64
CA GLY A 43 -14.21 6.44 -21.89
C GLY A 43 -13.36 5.35 -22.57
N ARG A 44 -12.02 5.47 -22.50
CA ARG A 44 -11.08 4.51 -23.09
C ARG A 44 -10.78 3.32 -22.16
N VAL A 45 -11.43 3.29 -21.01
CA VAL A 45 -11.48 2.19 -20.06
C VAL A 45 -12.80 1.47 -20.30
N VAL A 46 -12.74 0.29 -20.95
CA VAL A 46 -13.91 -0.58 -21.09
C VAL A 46 -13.91 -1.49 -19.86
N GLU A 47 -14.77 -1.20 -18.89
CA GLU A 47 -15.14 -2.20 -17.90
C GLU A 47 -16.04 -3.21 -18.60
N ASP A 48 -15.52 -4.41 -18.83
CA ASP A 48 -16.26 -5.48 -19.50
C ASP A 48 -17.36 -5.99 -18.54
N ALA A 49 -18.48 -5.29 -18.51
CA ALA A 49 -19.57 -5.50 -17.55
C ALA A 49 -20.47 -6.70 -17.88
N THR A 50 -20.16 -7.49 -18.90
CA THR A 50 -21.08 -8.52 -19.45
C THR A 50 -20.49 -9.92 -19.62
N SER A 51 -19.23 -10.16 -19.31
CA SER A 51 -18.62 -11.49 -19.42
C SER A 51 -18.72 -12.26 -18.09
N SER A 52 -19.73 -13.13 -18.01
CA SER A 52 -19.89 -14.23 -17.04
C SER A 52 -18.77 -15.29 -17.13
N SER A 53 -17.52 -14.89 -17.35
CA SER A 53 -16.38 -15.80 -17.45
C SER A 53 -15.30 -15.32 -16.50
N VAL A 54 -15.13 -16.06 -15.41
CA VAL A 54 -13.91 -16.17 -14.59
C VAL A 54 -13.09 -14.87 -14.57
N VAL A 55 -13.31 -14.02 -13.55
CA VAL A 55 -12.40 -12.91 -13.22
C VAL A 55 -11.01 -13.50 -13.13
N GLN A 56 -10.23 -13.38 -14.21
CA GLN A 56 -8.84 -13.80 -14.24
C GLN A 56 -8.12 -12.80 -13.34
N SER A 57 -7.93 -13.20 -12.08
CA SER A 57 -7.13 -12.44 -11.14
C SER A 57 -5.77 -12.24 -11.78
N VAL A 58 -5.45 -11.00 -12.14
CA VAL A 58 -4.08 -10.64 -12.51
C VAL A 58 -3.22 -11.00 -11.30
N PRO A 59 -2.24 -11.91 -11.42
CA PRO A 59 -1.36 -12.20 -10.30
C PRO A 59 -0.61 -10.91 -9.99
N ILE A 60 -0.84 -10.37 -8.80
CA ILE A 60 -0.06 -9.26 -8.29
C ILE A 60 1.24 -9.89 -7.80
N ALA A 61 2.29 -9.76 -8.59
CA ALA A 61 3.61 -10.19 -8.16
C ALA A 61 4.12 -9.17 -7.15
N CYS A 62 4.21 -9.61 -5.90
CA CYS A 62 4.96 -8.94 -4.88
C CYS A 62 6.42 -8.98 -5.28
N ILE A 63 7.04 -7.82 -5.54
CA ILE A 63 8.49 -7.79 -5.64
C ILE A 63 8.99 -7.70 -4.20
N ASP A 64 9.81 -8.67 -3.79
CA ASP A 64 10.65 -8.60 -2.59
C ASP A 64 11.76 -7.53 -2.79
N ALA A 65 11.37 -6.36 -3.25
CA ALA A 65 12.16 -5.17 -3.21
C ALA A 65 12.15 -4.77 -1.73
N ILE A 66 13.16 -5.23 -1.01
CA ILE A 66 13.48 -4.67 0.30
C ILE A 66 13.92 -3.23 0.01
N ILE A 67 12.97 -2.28 -0.02
CA ILE A 67 13.23 -0.87 -0.32
C ILE A 67 14.11 -0.22 0.78
N TYR A 68 14.27 -0.90 1.92
CA TYR A 68 15.12 -0.48 3.03
C TYR A 68 15.96 -1.65 3.52
N GLY A 69 17.29 -1.55 3.47
CA GLY A 69 18.14 -2.41 4.30
C GLY A 69 17.69 -2.27 5.76
N SER A 70 17.51 -3.38 6.47
CA SER A 70 16.86 -3.48 7.79
C SER A 70 17.16 -2.28 8.71
N THR A 71 16.30 -1.27 8.68
CA THR A 71 16.20 -0.28 9.75
C THR A 71 15.07 -0.74 10.67
N THR A 72 15.13 -2.01 11.09
CA THR A 72 14.47 -2.48 12.29
C THR A 72 15.21 -1.84 13.45
N SER A 73 14.84 -0.60 13.77
CA SER A 73 15.03 -0.10 15.12
C SER A 73 14.19 -1.00 16.03
N ASP A 74 14.78 -1.61 17.06
CA ASP A 74 14.07 -2.45 18.04
C ASP A 74 12.86 -1.72 18.70
N ASP A 75 12.75 -0.40 18.50
CA ASP A 75 11.67 0.46 19.00
C ASP A 75 10.48 0.67 18.04
N ASP A 76 10.52 0.24 16.77
CA ASP A 76 9.37 0.38 15.86
C ASP A 76 8.34 -0.74 16.12
N LEU A 77 7.22 -0.38 16.74
CA LEU A 77 6.15 -1.31 17.13
C LEU A 77 5.45 -2.01 15.95
N LEU A 78 5.64 -1.53 14.72
CA LEU A 78 5.06 -2.06 13.49
C LEU A 78 6.15 -2.07 12.41
N ASP A 79 6.59 -3.26 12.00
CA ASP A 79 7.46 -3.38 10.83
C ASP A 79 6.74 -2.83 9.60
N MET A 80 7.39 -1.90 8.91
CA MET A 80 6.95 -1.39 7.62
C MET A 80 6.78 -2.58 6.67
N TYR A 81 5.72 -2.58 5.86
CA TYR A 81 5.62 -3.50 4.73
C TYR A 81 6.30 -2.82 3.52
N PRO A 82 7.58 -3.09 3.25
CA PRO A 82 8.38 -2.26 2.36
C PRO A 82 8.23 -2.69 0.90
N ARG A 83 7.32 -3.62 0.60
CA ARG A 83 7.23 -4.25 -0.71
C ARG A 83 6.37 -3.41 -1.64
N ALA A 84 6.84 -3.24 -2.87
CA ALA A 84 6.07 -2.64 -3.95
C ALA A 84 5.40 -3.72 -4.80
N PHE A 85 4.31 -3.35 -5.46
CA PHE A 85 3.52 -4.29 -6.27
C PHE A 85 3.58 -3.99 -7.75
N THR A 86 3.68 -5.03 -8.56
CA THR A 86 3.59 -4.95 -10.03
C THR A 86 2.27 -5.50 -10.54
N LEU A 87 1.87 -5.01 -11.71
CA LEU A 87 0.72 -5.53 -12.44
C LEU A 87 1.23 -6.55 -13.47
N VAL A 88 0.87 -7.83 -13.34
CA VAL A 88 1.23 -8.84 -14.35
C VAL A 88 0.19 -8.81 -15.48
N THR A 89 0.50 -8.09 -16.56
CA THR A 89 -0.38 -8.11 -17.74
C THR A 89 -0.23 -9.45 -18.48
N TYR A 90 -1.30 -10.24 -18.57
CA TYR A 90 -1.36 -11.36 -19.52
C TYR A 90 -1.44 -10.83 -20.95
N GLN A 91 -0.89 -11.59 -21.91
CA GLN A 91 -0.69 -11.20 -23.31
C GLN A 91 -1.96 -10.71 -24.04
N ASP A 92 -3.16 -11.03 -23.53
CA ASP A 92 -4.46 -10.62 -24.12
C ASP A 92 -5.39 -9.82 -23.15
N GLY A 93 -4.93 -9.46 -21.94
CA GLY A 93 -5.81 -8.97 -20.88
C GLY A 93 -5.76 -7.46 -20.64
N VAL A 94 -6.90 -6.78 -20.80
CA VAL A 94 -7.15 -5.46 -20.21
C VAL A 94 -7.10 -5.61 -18.68
N GLY A 95 -6.06 -5.07 -18.04
CA GLY A 95 -6.01 -5.03 -16.58
C GLY A 95 -7.19 -4.25 -16.02
N SER A 96 -7.81 -4.74 -14.92
CA SER A 96 -8.87 -4.00 -14.23
C SER A 96 -8.36 -2.60 -13.89
N PHE A 97 -9.13 -1.59 -14.27
CA PHE A 97 -8.84 -0.20 -13.90
C PHE A 97 -8.65 -0.05 -12.38
N HIS A 98 -9.47 -0.77 -11.62
CA HIS A 98 -9.50 -0.74 -10.16
C HIS A 98 -8.24 -1.37 -9.55
N GLN A 99 -7.81 -2.51 -10.07
CA GLN A 99 -6.53 -3.11 -9.66
C GLN A 99 -5.36 -2.20 -10.02
N THR A 100 -5.40 -1.59 -11.20
CA THR A 100 -4.35 -0.69 -11.67
C THR A 100 -4.26 0.56 -10.79
N ILE A 101 -5.37 1.26 -10.57
CA ILE A 101 -5.38 2.47 -9.75
C ILE A 101 -4.97 2.16 -8.31
N LEU A 102 -5.40 1.02 -7.77
CA LEU A 102 -5.05 0.62 -6.40
C LEU A 102 -3.55 0.38 -6.23
N VAL A 103 -2.92 -0.34 -7.17
CA VAL A 103 -1.46 -0.56 -7.15
C VAL A 103 -0.70 0.75 -7.29
N ILE A 104 -1.13 1.64 -8.19
CA ILE A 104 -0.49 2.95 -8.37
C ILE A 104 -0.63 3.82 -7.11
N LEU A 105 -1.81 3.86 -6.50
CA LEU A 105 -2.04 4.61 -5.26
C LEU A 105 -1.18 4.07 -4.11
N TYR A 106 -1.11 2.75 -3.95
CA TYR A 106 -0.28 2.11 -2.94
C TYR A 106 1.21 2.42 -3.15
N ASN A 107 1.75 2.20 -4.36
CA ASN A 107 3.17 2.45 -4.63
C ASN A 107 3.52 3.94 -4.49
N LEU A 108 2.59 4.84 -4.79
CA LEU A 108 2.77 6.28 -4.58
C LEU A 108 2.78 6.63 -3.09
N ALA A 109 1.92 6.00 -2.29
CA ALA A 109 1.92 6.16 -0.83
C ALA A 109 3.25 5.68 -0.22
N LEU A 110 3.70 4.49 -0.64
CA LEU A 110 4.98 3.89 -0.27
C LEU A 110 6.16 4.80 -0.61
N SER A 111 6.12 5.47 -1.76
CA SER A 111 7.17 6.42 -2.17
C SER A 111 7.23 7.66 -1.27
N PHE A 112 6.08 8.19 -0.83
CA PHE A 112 6.07 9.30 0.12
C PHE A 112 6.57 8.88 1.51
N ASP A 113 6.22 7.68 1.93
CA ASP A 113 6.71 7.08 3.17
C ASP A 113 8.24 6.94 3.14
N ALA A 114 8.79 6.47 2.01
CA ALA A 114 10.23 6.41 1.77
C ALA A 114 10.94 7.76 1.89
N MET A 115 10.35 8.81 1.32
CA MET A 115 10.89 10.16 1.43
C MET A 115 10.93 10.63 2.90
N ALA A 116 9.87 10.34 3.66
CA ALA A 116 9.79 10.69 5.08
C ALA A 116 10.85 9.99 5.93
N LEU A 117 11.03 8.69 5.74
CA LEU A 117 12.10 7.94 6.41
C LEU A 117 13.48 8.47 6.05
N ALA A 118 13.75 8.72 4.77
CA ALA A 118 15.04 9.23 4.31
C ALA A 118 15.37 10.65 4.80
N ALA A 119 14.37 11.48 5.10
CA ALA A 119 14.61 12.77 5.74
C ALA A 119 14.76 12.66 7.26
N ALA A 120 14.02 11.76 7.91
CA ALA A 120 14.17 11.52 9.34
C ALA A 120 15.57 11.01 9.70
N SER A 121 16.20 10.25 8.81
CA SER A 121 17.58 9.76 8.98
C SER A 121 18.67 10.83 8.76
N ARG A 122 18.32 12.01 8.23
CA ARG A 122 19.25 13.13 8.02
C ARG A 122 18.99 14.15 9.14
N GLU A 123 20.05 14.54 9.87
CA GLU A 123 20.02 15.39 11.07
C GLU A 123 18.80 16.33 11.20
N SER A 124 18.22 16.37 12.41
CA SER A 124 16.95 17.03 12.73
C SER A 124 17.01 18.55 12.58
N SER A 125 16.88 19.03 11.34
CA SER A 125 16.56 20.43 11.06
C SER A 125 15.04 20.63 11.11
N GLU A 126 14.59 21.81 11.55
CA GLU A 126 13.16 22.16 11.59
C GLU A 126 12.49 22.05 10.20
N THR A 127 13.26 22.29 9.14
CA THR A 127 12.85 22.11 7.74
C THR A 127 12.60 20.64 7.42
N ASN A 128 13.46 19.72 7.86
CA ASN A 128 13.27 18.28 7.65
C ASN A 128 12.02 17.76 8.37
N THR A 129 11.73 18.27 9.58
CA THR A 129 10.52 17.88 10.34
C THR A 129 9.23 18.29 9.61
N LYS A 130 9.17 19.50 9.06
CA LYS A 130 8.00 19.99 8.30
C LYS A 130 7.78 19.18 7.02
N SER A 131 8.85 18.86 6.30
CA SER A 131 8.79 18.03 5.09
C SER A 131 8.36 16.59 5.39
N THR A 132 8.89 15.99 6.45
CA THR A 132 8.52 14.63 6.91
C THR A 132 7.03 14.54 7.24
N ALA A 133 6.50 15.51 8.01
CA ALA A 133 5.08 15.56 8.34
C ALA A 133 4.18 15.70 7.09
N ALA A 134 4.61 16.50 6.11
CA ALA A 134 3.88 16.68 4.86
C ALA A 134 3.85 15.38 4.03
N TRP A 135 4.95 14.63 3.98
CA TRP A 135 5.01 13.36 3.25
C TRP A 135 4.20 12.26 3.93
N HIS A 136 4.27 12.11 5.25
CA HIS A 136 3.39 11.20 5.99
C HIS A 136 1.90 11.51 5.75
N LYS A 137 1.52 12.80 5.73
CA LYS A 137 0.14 13.20 5.43
C LYS A 137 -0.29 12.76 4.02
N ASN A 138 0.60 12.87 3.03
CA ASN A 138 0.31 12.41 1.68
C ASN A 138 0.19 10.89 1.61
N ALA A 139 1.10 10.15 2.25
CA ALA A 139 1.07 8.68 2.31
C ALA A 139 -0.25 8.17 2.93
N ILE A 140 -0.64 8.72 4.09
CA ILE A 140 -1.91 8.39 4.77
C ILE A 140 -3.10 8.57 3.82
N LYS A 141 -3.22 9.76 3.20
CA LYS A 141 -4.33 10.05 2.29
C LYS A 141 -4.40 9.07 1.12
N LEU A 142 -3.24 8.67 0.58
CA LEU A 142 -3.18 7.73 -0.54
C LEU A 142 -3.54 6.31 -0.13
N TYR A 143 -3.09 5.83 1.04
CA TYR A 143 -3.52 4.54 1.58
C TYR A 143 -5.03 4.52 1.84
N GLU A 144 -5.58 5.57 2.47
CA GLU A 144 -7.03 5.70 2.69
C GLU A 144 -7.80 5.68 1.36
N THR A 145 -7.30 6.39 0.35
CA THR A 145 -7.91 6.41 -0.99
C THR A 145 -7.88 5.01 -1.63
N ALA A 146 -6.76 4.29 -1.53
CA ALA A 146 -6.63 2.94 -2.07
C ALA A 146 -7.61 1.96 -1.41
N LEU A 147 -7.77 2.04 -0.09
CA LEU A 147 -8.73 1.22 0.66
C LEU A 147 -10.18 1.56 0.29
N GLN A 148 -10.51 2.84 0.14
CA GLN A 148 -11.84 3.28 -0.27
C GLN A 148 -12.22 2.73 -1.66
N VAL A 149 -11.31 2.82 -2.63
CA VAL A 149 -11.52 2.31 -4.00
C VAL A 149 -11.87 0.82 -3.98
N ALA A 150 -11.25 0.03 -3.10
CA ALA A 150 -11.53 -1.39 -2.99
C ALA A 150 -12.86 -1.71 -2.30
N CYS A 151 -13.23 -0.95 -1.26
CA CYS A 151 -14.50 -1.10 -0.57
C CYS A 151 -15.70 -0.94 -1.53
N ASP A 152 -15.58 -0.05 -2.52
CA ASP A 152 -16.65 0.25 -3.46
C ASP A 152 -16.91 -0.87 -4.50
N ARG A 153 -16.04 -1.88 -4.61
CA ARG A 153 -16.06 -2.90 -5.68
C ARG A 153 -16.47 -4.31 -5.26
N GLY A 154 -16.82 -4.52 -3.99
CA GLY A 154 -17.39 -5.77 -3.50
C GLY A 154 -16.39 -6.93 -3.37
N ARG A 155 -16.88 -8.09 -2.91
CA ARG A 155 -16.04 -9.19 -2.37
C ARG A 155 -15.09 -9.84 -3.39
N ALA A 156 -15.47 -9.94 -4.67
CA ALA A 156 -14.64 -10.60 -5.69
C ALA A 156 -13.34 -9.82 -5.97
N GLU A 157 -13.43 -8.49 -6.04
CA GLU A 157 -12.27 -7.63 -6.28
C GLU A 157 -11.37 -7.53 -5.04
N VAL A 158 -11.97 -7.52 -3.83
CA VAL A 158 -11.24 -7.62 -2.56
C VAL A 158 -10.34 -8.86 -2.50
N ASN A 159 -10.82 -10.02 -2.98
CA ASN A 159 -10.01 -11.23 -3.03
C ASN A 159 -8.81 -11.11 -3.97
N ALA A 160 -9.02 -10.53 -5.16
CA ALA A 160 -7.98 -10.34 -6.16
C ALA A 160 -6.89 -9.36 -5.70
N MET A 161 -7.25 -8.38 -4.86
CA MET A 161 -6.36 -7.31 -4.39
C MET A 161 -5.88 -7.50 -2.95
N SER A 162 -6.18 -8.63 -2.33
CA SER A 162 -5.98 -8.87 -0.90
C SER A 162 -4.56 -8.56 -0.41
N CYS A 163 -3.51 -8.97 -1.12
CA CYS A 163 -2.12 -8.66 -0.74
C CYS A 163 -1.84 -7.16 -0.65
N VAL A 164 -2.31 -6.37 -1.63
CA VAL A 164 -2.11 -4.92 -1.63
C VAL A 164 -2.95 -4.23 -0.57
N LEU A 165 -4.18 -4.71 -0.34
CA LEU A 165 -5.05 -4.18 0.72
C LEU A 165 -4.48 -4.41 2.12
N LEU A 166 -3.88 -5.59 2.35
CA LEU A 166 -3.22 -5.90 3.61
C LEU A 166 -2.01 -5.01 3.83
N ALA A 167 -1.16 -4.87 2.81
CA ALA A 167 -0.01 -3.98 2.84
C ALA A 167 -0.41 -2.51 3.10
N ALA A 168 -1.42 -2.01 2.38
CA ALA A 168 -1.95 -0.66 2.53
C ALA A 168 -2.46 -0.43 3.96
N THR A 169 -3.22 -1.39 4.50
CA THR A 169 -3.79 -1.25 5.85
C THR A 169 -2.71 -1.36 6.93
N ASN A 170 -1.68 -2.20 6.74
CA ASN A 170 -0.53 -2.28 7.65
C ASN A 170 0.23 -0.95 7.72
N ASN A 171 0.63 -0.43 6.56
CA ASN A 171 1.41 0.79 6.47
C ASN A 171 0.62 2.01 6.97
N LEU A 172 -0.70 2.04 6.71
CA LEU A 172 -1.58 3.05 7.29
C LEU A 172 -1.62 2.95 8.82
N GLY A 173 -1.81 1.74 9.37
CA GLY A 173 -1.81 1.50 10.82
C GLY A 173 -0.51 1.95 11.48
N ARG A 174 0.63 1.68 10.86
CA ARG A 174 1.97 2.11 11.29
C ARG A 174 2.09 3.63 11.32
N LEU A 175 1.74 4.31 10.22
CA LEU A 175 1.78 5.77 10.16
C LEU A 175 0.84 6.43 11.18
N GLN A 176 -0.33 5.85 11.44
CA GLN A 176 -1.25 6.34 12.47
C GLN A 176 -0.69 6.12 13.88
N ALA A 177 -0.03 4.98 14.14
CA ALA A 177 0.61 4.70 15.42
C ALA A 177 1.76 5.67 15.71
N GLN A 178 2.60 5.96 14.72
CA GLN A 178 3.67 6.95 14.83
C GLN A 178 3.15 8.37 15.14
N ARG A 179 1.88 8.66 14.81
CA ARG A 179 1.20 9.92 15.14
C ARG A 179 0.39 9.86 16.43
N LEU A 180 0.48 8.76 17.17
CA LEU A 180 -0.30 8.48 18.39
C LEU A 180 -1.83 8.48 18.16
N CYS A 181 -2.27 8.26 16.91
CA CYS A 181 -3.67 8.15 16.51
C CYS A 181 -4.19 6.71 16.76
N PHE A 182 -4.17 6.26 18.01
CA PHE A 182 -4.41 4.85 18.34
C PHE A 182 -5.82 4.34 18.03
N THR A 183 -6.83 5.22 18.00
CA THR A 183 -8.17 4.86 17.54
C THR A 183 -8.13 4.47 16.06
N ASP A 184 -7.51 5.31 15.23
CA ASP A 184 -7.38 5.07 13.79
C ASP A 184 -6.52 3.83 13.52
N THR A 185 -5.44 3.62 14.28
CA THR A 185 -4.66 2.38 14.24
C THR A 185 -5.57 1.18 14.52
N LYS A 186 -6.33 1.16 15.62
CA LYS A 186 -7.25 0.06 15.96
C LYS A 186 -8.28 -0.21 14.86
N ASP A 187 -8.79 0.82 14.21
CA ASP A 187 -9.75 0.67 13.12
C ASP A 187 -9.10 0.10 11.86
N CYS A 188 -7.83 0.42 11.59
CA CYS A 188 -7.02 -0.25 10.57
C CYS A 188 -6.86 -1.75 10.90
N LEU A 189 -6.49 -2.10 12.14
CA LEU A 189 -6.34 -3.50 12.57
C LEU A 189 -7.64 -4.30 12.39
N ARG A 190 -8.77 -3.71 12.77
CA ARG A 190 -10.10 -4.34 12.58
C ARG A 190 -10.43 -4.53 11.11
N SER A 191 -10.04 -3.59 10.25
CA SER A 191 -10.28 -3.67 8.81
C SER A 191 -9.46 -4.79 8.18
N VAL A 192 -8.20 -4.96 8.58
CA VAL A 192 -7.36 -6.11 8.21
C VAL A 192 -8.03 -7.44 8.57
N ILE A 193 -8.50 -7.57 9.82
CA ILE A 193 -9.11 -8.83 10.29
C ILE A 193 -10.36 -9.14 9.47
N LYS A 194 -11.22 -8.13 9.23
CA LYS A 194 -12.40 -8.30 8.38
C LYS A 194 -12.04 -8.68 6.95
N LEU A 195 -10.97 -8.09 6.38
CA LEU A 195 -10.47 -8.46 5.07
C LEU A 195 -10.06 -9.94 5.07
N TYR A 196 -9.24 -10.38 6.02
CA TYR A 196 -8.85 -11.79 6.19
C TYR A 196 -10.08 -12.72 6.27
N GLU A 197 -11.04 -12.41 7.14
CA GLU A 197 -12.28 -13.19 7.31
C GLU A 197 -13.14 -13.22 6.04
N SER A 198 -13.10 -12.16 5.22
CA SER A 198 -13.83 -12.09 3.96
C SER A 198 -13.16 -12.84 2.81
N THR A 199 -11.87 -13.18 2.95
CA THR A 199 -11.11 -13.89 1.92
C THR A 199 -11.35 -15.40 1.90
N SER A 200 -11.31 -16.00 0.71
CA SER A 200 -11.45 -17.46 0.56
C SER A 200 -10.24 -18.20 1.12
N ASP A 201 -10.41 -19.47 1.50
CA ASP A 201 -9.33 -20.33 2.01
C ASP A 201 -8.12 -20.40 1.07
N ASP A 202 -8.36 -20.48 -0.24
CA ASP A 202 -7.29 -20.50 -1.24
C ASP A 202 -6.51 -19.19 -1.30
N THR A 203 -7.18 -18.05 -1.10
CA THR A 203 -6.51 -16.74 -1.00
C THR A 203 -5.74 -16.63 0.32
N ARG A 204 -6.32 -17.09 1.43
CA ARG A 204 -5.64 -17.13 2.73
C ARG A 204 -4.38 -17.97 2.70
N ARG A 205 -4.41 -19.14 2.06
CA ARG A 205 -3.23 -20.01 1.89
C ARG A 205 -2.16 -19.38 1.00
N ARG A 206 -2.55 -18.69 -0.07
CA ARG A 206 -1.61 -18.01 -0.99
C ARG A 206 -0.89 -16.83 -0.34
N ASN A 207 -1.55 -16.14 0.57
CA ASN A 207 -1.03 -14.93 1.22
C ASN A 207 -0.65 -15.18 2.69
N VAL A 208 -0.37 -16.43 3.08
CA VAL A 208 -0.13 -16.78 4.49
C VAL A 208 1.05 -15.98 5.08
N GLU A 209 2.12 -15.79 4.31
CA GLU A 209 3.29 -15.00 4.73
C GLU A 209 2.94 -13.53 4.95
N ASP A 210 2.10 -12.95 4.07
CA ASP A 210 1.66 -11.56 4.21
C ASP A 210 0.75 -11.39 5.44
N PHE A 211 -0.09 -12.39 5.73
CA PHE A 211 -0.89 -12.40 6.95
C PHE A 211 -0.04 -12.60 8.20
N GLU A 212 0.98 -13.47 8.18
CA GLU A 212 1.88 -13.67 9.31
C GLU A 212 2.71 -12.42 9.61
N LEU A 213 3.30 -11.80 8.58
CA LEU A 213 4.04 -10.55 8.72
C LEU A 213 3.13 -9.48 9.32
N LEU A 214 1.93 -9.33 8.78
CA LEU A 214 0.92 -8.43 9.30
C LEU A 214 0.60 -8.73 10.77
N PHE A 215 0.20 -9.95 11.12
CA PHE A 215 -0.14 -10.31 12.51
C PHE A 215 1.03 -10.10 13.48
N ASN A 216 2.27 -10.34 13.04
CA ASN A 216 3.46 -10.03 13.83
C ASN A 216 3.62 -8.53 14.05
N SER A 217 3.41 -7.71 13.01
CA SER A 217 3.37 -6.26 13.11
C SER A 217 2.20 -5.78 13.99
N LEU A 218 1.06 -6.47 14.00
CA LEU A 218 -0.12 -6.12 14.82
C LEU A 218 -0.03 -6.59 16.29
N ALA A 219 0.77 -7.62 16.58
CA ALA A 219 0.82 -8.27 17.89
C ALA A 219 1.13 -7.30 19.05
N PRO A 220 2.04 -6.31 18.93
CA PRO A 220 2.30 -5.33 19.98
C PRO A 220 1.07 -4.48 20.34
N PHE A 221 0.13 -4.30 19.42
CA PHE A 221 -1.09 -3.50 19.63
C PHE A 221 -2.27 -4.33 20.15
N LEU A 222 -2.27 -5.65 19.89
CA LEU A 222 -3.28 -6.59 20.37
C LEU A 222 -2.97 -7.11 21.78
N CYS A 223 -1.69 -7.12 22.18
CA CYS A 223 -1.27 -7.51 23.53
C CYS A 223 -1.61 -6.47 24.61
N VAL A 224 -2.04 -5.27 24.19
CA VAL A 224 -2.58 -4.23 25.07
C VAL A 224 -4.02 -4.57 25.43
N LYS A 225 -4.17 -5.47 26.41
CA LYS A 225 -5.39 -5.53 27.21
C LYS A 225 -5.58 -4.17 27.88
N ASP A 226 -6.75 -3.58 27.70
CA ASP A 226 -7.23 -2.41 28.45
C ASP A 226 -6.36 -1.14 28.38
N ASN A 227 -6.52 -0.34 27.31
CA ASN A 227 -6.18 1.10 27.26
C ASN A 227 -4.74 1.54 27.64
N LEU A 228 -3.78 0.64 27.76
CA LEU A 228 -2.40 0.98 28.12
C LEU A 228 -1.46 0.59 26.99
N LEU A 229 -1.45 1.38 25.92
CA LEU A 229 -0.19 1.44 25.16
C LEU A 229 0.86 1.98 26.14
N PRO A 230 2.06 1.39 26.20
CA PRO A 230 3.12 1.93 27.02
C PRO A 230 3.30 3.38 26.59
N VAL A 231 3.01 4.29 27.51
CA VAL A 231 3.44 5.68 27.42
C VAL A 231 4.92 5.59 27.08
N ALA A 232 5.29 6.09 25.90
CA ALA A 232 6.69 6.23 25.51
C ALA A 232 7.46 6.79 26.72
N PRO A 233 8.67 6.29 27.04
CA PRO A 233 9.41 6.81 28.17
C PRO A 233 9.53 8.33 27.98
N ALA A 234 9.04 9.07 28.97
CA ALA A 234 9.10 10.53 28.98
C ALA A 234 10.57 10.95 28.80
N ALA A 235 10.83 11.70 27.73
CA ALA A 235 12.07 12.46 27.56
C ALA A 235 12.03 13.72 28.44
#